data_AF-A0A820TSF4-F1
#
_entry.id   AF-A0A820TSF4-F1
#
_cell.length_a   1.000
_cell.length_b   1.000
_cell.length_c   1.000
_cell.angle_alpha   90.00
_cell.angle_beta   90.00
_cell.angle_gamma   90.00
#
_symmetry.space_group_name_H-M   'P 1'
#
loop_
_entity.id
_entity.type
_entity.pdbx_description
1 polymer ?
#
loop_
_entity_poly.entity_id
_entity_poly.type
_entity_poly.pdbx_seq_one_letter_code
_entity_poly.pdbx_strand_id
1 'polypeptide(L)'
;MLDEITQDYGFNRVIQVSQLIEDLVFSIVQENGFRNWWSDEKSNAELARILIRIANLYYNCSAIVTSQLYPDQNCTYEPIYYTKLVLILFSLFAMMEDLARQDKRLGPSLTDYTISTEWDKISLQSVIPQLALPERKWFGLIDNINAYFKLSSTDVGRLFKNGYPLSGLPSRILNHSHYKECFGTQNFLVDVTDRNVFGQTLRFYETKTKESVNIRLSLLSNDKIWIEAKNQTFVSKSYLSTLPKFLLENYTHFENDKITFYSHWYENDKIFIKNEDKIVKYEIDLNNNEIYSNENQKFLIPFTKDGFDRSNGLYTTFSRFEDENYILALKNKKEDSEPVMIYLPRLNLKFKIEGTSIISEDFKDYCLSKDQHINTLCGLSQYLVIEPNIQSDNPMKFNRKIIIPYHPIERKQSVFSNIIEFNLQKVGRPAYFSYEIDQNLECLNSETTAGSLYLALLYFKTATLDQDLFLKMNGYEICAEILKTCWQNYLEKPWSNYAGSEESMFSIAIDGSYTHHRNTHAIFLRLIYLLLSSYQTDFLMQIDVNKKNLYIYLLRKKFV
;
A
#
# COMPACT_ATOMS: atom_id res chain seq x y z
N MET A 1 -30.29 -48.19 -24.69
CA MET A 1 -29.48 -47.53 -25.73
C MET A 1 -28.61 -46.39 -25.19
N LEU A 2 -29.12 -45.25 -24.71
CA LEU A 2 -28.25 -44.14 -24.26
C LEU A 2 -27.53 -44.39 -22.91
N ASP A 3 -28.17 -45.03 -21.93
CA ASP A 3 -27.51 -45.37 -20.67
C ASP A 3 -26.48 -46.51 -20.84
N GLU A 4 -26.77 -47.48 -21.71
CA GLU A 4 -25.82 -48.53 -22.14
C GLU A 4 -24.61 -47.94 -22.88
N ILE A 5 -24.74 -46.77 -23.51
CA ILE A 5 -23.62 -46.13 -24.23
C ILE A 5 -22.52 -45.64 -23.27
N THR A 6 -22.88 -45.31 -22.02
CA THR A 6 -21.93 -44.75 -21.06
C THR A 6 -21.16 -45.79 -20.24
N GLN A 7 -21.64 -47.05 -20.18
CA GLN A 7 -21.01 -48.10 -19.36
C GLN A 7 -20.09 -49.05 -20.16
N ASP A 8 -20.32 -49.25 -21.47
CA ASP A 8 -19.62 -50.26 -22.28
C ASP A 8 -18.70 -49.71 -23.40
N TYR A 9 -18.67 -48.40 -23.64
CA TYR A 9 -17.90 -47.83 -24.76
C TYR A 9 -16.71 -46.98 -24.34
N GLY A 10 -15.60 -47.16 -25.08
CA GLY A 10 -14.35 -46.45 -24.84
C GLY A 10 -14.46 -44.92 -24.98
N PHE A 11 -13.56 -44.22 -24.29
CA PHE A 11 -13.47 -42.76 -24.17
C PHE A 11 -13.72 -41.96 -25.47
N ASN A 12 -13.24 -42.46 -26.62
CA ASN A 12 -13.46 -41.83 -27.92
C ASN A 12 -14.94 -41.72 -28.33
N ARG A 13 -15.79 -42.67 -27.93
CA ARG A 13 -17.23 -42.59 -28.20
C ARG A 13 -17.92 -41.54 -27.34
N VAL A 14 -17.47 -41.35 -26.09
CA VAL A 14 -17.98 -40.29 -25.21
C VAL A 14 -17.71 -38.91 -25.83
N ILE A 15 -16.50 -38.70 -26.36
CA ILE A 15 -16.16 -37.46 -27.08
C ILE A 15 -17.04 -37.27 -28.33
N GLN A 16 -17.23 -38.32 -29.14
CA GLN A 16 -18.07 -38.26 -30.34
C GLN A 16 -19.53 -37.93 -30.02
N VAL A 17 -20.09 -38.51 -28.95
CA VAL A 17 -21.45 -38.21 -28.50
C VAL A 17 -21.57 -36.76 -28.03
N SER A 18 -20.61 -36.25 -27.24
CA SER A 18 -20.60 -34.83 -26.85
C SER A 18 -20.54 -33.89 -28.06
N GLN A 19 -19.70 -34.20 -29.04
CA GLN A 19 -19.57 -33.41 -30.27
C GLN A 19 -20.85 -33.41 -31.10
N LEU A 20 -21.50 -34.57 -31.26
CA LEU A 20 -22.78 -34.67 -31.97
C LEU A 20 -23.89 -33.84 -31.30
N ILE A 21 -23.91 -33.78 -29.96
CA ILE A 21 -24.87 -32.94 -29.23
C ILE A 21 -24.52 -31.46 -29.39
N GLU A 22 -23.24 -31.09 -29.32
CA GLU A 22 -22.77 -29.73 -29.62
C GLU A 22 -23.24 -29.28 -31.01
N ASP A 23 -22.95 -30.07 -32.04
CA ASP A 23 -23.29 -29.76 -33.43
C ASP A 23 -24.81 -29.69 -33.67
N LEU A 24 -25.59 -30.57 -33.03
CA LEU A 24 -27.05 -30.56 -33.08
C LEU A 24 -27.61 -29.24 -32.51
N VAL A 25 -27.18 -28.85 -31.31
CA VAL A 25 -27.64 -27.62 -30.65
C VAL A 25 -27.23 -26.40 -31.45
N PHE A 26 -26.02 -26.40 -32.02
CA PHE A 26 -25.56 -25.33 -32.89
C PHE A 26 -26.42 -25.18 -34.14
N SER A 27 -26.62 -26.26 -34.89
CA SER A 27 -27.42 -26.21 -36.12
C SER A 27 -28.83 -25.72 -35.83
N ILE A 28 -29.47 -26.23 -34.77
CA ILE A 28 -30.81 -25.80 -34.38
C ILE A 28 -30.85 -24.30 -34.03
N VAL A 29 -30.00 -23.85 -33.12
CA VAL A 29 -30.08 -22.46 -32.61
C VAL A 29 -29.59 -21.45 -33.65
N GLN A 30 -28.64 -21.82 -34.51
CA GLN A 30 -28.13 -20.94 -35.55
C GLN A 30 -29.12 -20.78 -36.71
N GLU A 31 -29.78 -21.86 -37.13
CA GLU A 31 -30.68 -21.84 -38.29
C GLU A 31 -32.07 -21.28 -37.93
N ASN A 32 -32.60 -21.63 -36.74
CA ASN A 32 -33.99 -21.37 -36.40
C ASN A 32 -34.17 -20.50 -35.14
N GLY A 33 -33.09 -20.24 -34.39
CA GLY A 33 -33.21 -19.69 -33.03
C GLY A 33 -33.93 -20.65 -32.07
N PHE A 34 -34.43 -20.13 -30.96
CA PHE A 34 -35.11 -20.96 -29.94
C PHE A 34 -36.59 -21.23 -30.22
N ARG A 35 -37.15 -20.65 -31.29
CA ARG A 35 -38.58 -20.77 -31.64
C ARG A 35 -38.74 -21.57 -32.93
N ASN A 36 -39.78 -22.41 -32.99
CA ASN A 36 -40.17 -23.12 -34.22
C ASN A 36 -39.05 -23.97 -34.86
N TRP A 37 -38.12 -24.49 -34.05
CA TRP A 37 -36.99 -25.29 -34.55
C TRP A 37 -37.36 -26.75 -34.86
N TRP A 38 -38.63 -27.13 -34.75
CA TRP A 38 -39.14 -28.48 -34.97
C TRP A 38 -40.39 -28.47 -35.85
N SER A 39 -40.68 -29.60 -36.51
CA SER A 39 -41.87 -29.79 -37.34
C SER A 39 -43.06 -30.32 -36.53
N ASP A 40 -44.29 -30.06 -37.00
CA ASP A 40 -45.56 -30.41 -36.34
C ASP A 40 -45.82 -31.92 -36.16
N GLU A 41 -44.93 -32.80 -36.63
CA GLU A 41 -45.14 -34.25 -36.62
C GLU A 41 -44.99 -34.88 -35.23
N LYS A 42 -44.36 -34.19 -34.26
CA LYS A 42 -44.15 -34.70 -32.89
C LYS A 42 -44.82 -33.86 -31.83
N SER A 43 -45.37 -34.51 -30.80
CA SER A 43 -45.94 -33.81 -29.65
C SER A 43 -44.86 -33.07 -28.85
N ASN A 44 -45.17 -31.87 -28.36
CA ASN A 44 -44.26 -31.08 -27.52
C ASN A 44 -43.77 -31.86 -26.28
N ALA A 45 -44.60 -32.78 -25.75
CA ALA A 45 -44.23 -33.66 -24.65
C ALA A 45 -43.19 -34.73 -25.01
N GLU A 46 -43.19 -35.22 -26.26
CA GLU A 46 -42.16 -36.14 -26.74
C GLU A 46 -40.84 -35.39 -26.96
N LEU A 47 -40.90 -34.19 -27.55
CA LEU A 47 -39.73 -33.35 -27.78
C LEU A 47 -39.07 -32.91 -26.47
N ALA A 48 -39.84 -32.47 -25.48
CA ALA A 48 -39.32 -32.13 -24.16
C ALA A 48 -38.59 -33.33 -23.51
N ARG A 49 -39.18 -34.54 -23.61
CA ARG A 49 -38.54 -35.78 -23.11
C ARG A 49 -37.24 -36.11 -23.85
N ILE A 50 -37.16 -35.85 -25.15
CA ILE A 50 -35.94 -36.03 -25.94
C ILE A 50 -34.87 -35.02 -25.50
N LEU A 51 -35.21 -33.74 -25.35
CA LEU A 51 -34.27 -32.71 -24.92
C LEU A 51 -33.72 -32.96 -23.51
N ILE A 52 -34.56 -33.38 -22.57
CA ILE A 52 -34.16 -33.80 -21.22
C ILE A 52 -33.12 -34.93 -21.29
N ARG A 53 -33.34 -35.93 -22.14
CA ARG A 53 -32.40 -37.04 -22.33
C ARG A 53 -31.09 -36.58 -22.96
N ILE A 54 -31.15 -35.67 -23.94
CA ILE A 54 -29.95 -35.08 -24.56
C ILE A 54 -29.14 -34.27 -23.55
N ALA A 55 -29.79 -33.45 -22.72
CA ALA A 55 -29.13 -32.63 -21.70
C ALA A 55 -28.46 -33.51 -20.63
N ASN A 56 -29.14 -34.57 -20.15
CA ASN A 56 -28.57 -35.53 -19.21
C ASN A 56 -27.37 -36.27 -19.81
N LEU A 57 -27.51 -36.73 -21.06
CA LEU A 57 -26.44 -37.43 -21.76
C LEU A 57 -25.22 -36.53 -21.92
N TYR A 58 -25.42 -35.28 -22.34
CA TYR A 58 -24.34 -34.32 -22.50
C TYR A 58 -23.64 -34.01 -21.18
N TYR A 59 -24.39 -33.78 -20.11
CA TYR A 59 -23.83 -33.57 -18.77
C TYR A 59 -22.95 -34.75 -18.33
N ASN A 60 -23.45 -35.97 -18.49
CA ASN A 60 -22.71 -37.19 -18.13
C ASN A 60 -21.45 -37.36 -19.00
N CYS A 61 -21.55 -37.15 -20.31
CA CYS A 61 -20.40 -37.22 -21.21
C CYS A 61 -19.35 -36.16 -20.86
N SER A 62 -19.76 -34.92 -20.57
CA SER A 62 -18.86 -33.85 -20.12
C SER A 62 -18.18 -34.18 -18.79
N ALA A 63 -18.90 -34.73 -17.81
CA ALA A 63 -18.32 -35.16 -16.54
C ALA A 63 -17.26 -36.26 -16.72
N ILE A 64 -17.53 -37.25 -17.59
CA ILE A 64 -16.57 -38.31 -17.92
C ILE A 64 -15.35 -37.73 -18.63
N VAL A 65 -15.54 -36.84 -19.62
CA VAL A 65 -14.45 -36.15 -20.34
C VAL A 65 -13.56 -35.38 -19.38
N THR A 66 -14.15 -34.61 -18.46
CA THR A 66 -13.38 -33.88 -17.45
C THR A 66 -12.63 -34.82 -16.52
N SER A 67 -13.27 -35.87 -16.01
CA SER A 67 -12.62 -36.80 -15.07
C SER A 67 -11.44 -37.59 -15.68
N GLN A 68 -11.50 -37.90 -16.99
CA GLN A 68 -10.48 -38.68 -17.69
C GLN A 68 -9.32 -37.82 -18.21
N LEU A 69 -9.59 -36.58 -18.65
CA LEU A 69 -8.54 -35.65 -19.10
C LEU A 69 -7.81 -34.99 -17.92
N TYR A 70 -8.49 -34.86 -16.76
CA TYR A 70 -7.95 -34.22 -15.56
C TYR A 70 -8.12 -35.15 -14.35
N PRO A 71 -7.35 -36.26 -14.27
CA PRO A 71 -7.47 -37.25 -13.20
C PRO A 71 -6.99 -36.74 -11.83
N ASP A 72 -6.14 -35.70 -11.82
CA ASP A 72 -5.70 -35.07 -10.58
C ASP A 72 -6.80 -34.16 -10.03
N GLN A 73 -7.30 -34.46 -8.82
CA GLN A 73 -8.29 -33.64 -8.09
C GLN A 73 -7.81 -32.21 -7.79
N ASN A 74 -6.53 -31.91 -8.04
CA ASN A 74 -5.90 -30.61 -7.89
C ASN A 74 -5.74 -29.83 -9.20
N CYS A 75 -6.14 -30.40 -10.34
CA CYS A 75 -6.06 -29.68 -11.61
C CYS A 75 -7.12 -28.56 -11.63
N THR A 76 -6.65 -27.32 -11.70
CA THR A 76 -7.51 -26.16 -11.90
C THR A 76 -8.15 -26.26 -13.27
N TYR A 77 -9.40 -26.74 -13.29
CA TYR A 77 -10.49 -26.38 -14.19
C TYR A 77 -10.08 -25.72 -15.52
N GLU A 78 -10.27 -26.42 -16.64
CA GLU A 78 -10.01 -25.82 -17.96
C GLU A 78 -11.23 -25.00 -18.43
N PRO A 79 -11.10 -23.67 -18.57
CA PRO A 79 -12.25 -22.77 -18.81
C PRO A 79 -13.02 -23.05 -20.11
N ILE A 80 -12.36 -23.63 -21.11
CA ILE A 80 -12.95 -23.90 -22.43
C ILE A 80 -14.03 -24.99 -22.34
N TYR A 81 -13.77 -26.09 -21.65
CA TYR A 81 -14.72 -27.21 -21.54
C TYR A 81 -15.96 -26.83 -20.73
N TYR A 82 -15.77 -26.05 -19.67
CA TYR A 82 -16.91 -25.52 -18.93
C TYR A 82 -17.74 -24.54 -19.75
N THR A 83 -17.09 -23.68 -20.53
CA THR A 83 -17.77 -22.75 -21.42
C THR A 83 -18.71 -23.47 -22.39
N LYS A 84 -18.24 -24.55 -23.01
CA LYS A 84 -19.07 -25.39 -23.88
C LYS A 84 -20.23 -26.02 -23.12
N LEU A 85 -19.95 -26.61 -21.95
CA LEU A 85 -20.96 -27.24 -21.11
C LEU A 85 -22.12 -26.29 -20.80
N VAL A 86 -21.78 -25.10 -20.31
CA VAL A 86 -22.76 -24.07 -19.94
C VAL A 86 -23.59 -23.65 -21.15
N LEU A 87 -22.96 -23.30 -22.27
CA LEU A 87 -23.69 -22.77 -23.44
C LEU A 87 -24.66 -23.79 -24.06
N ILE A 88 -24.27 -25.06 -24.11
CA ILE A 88 -25.14 -26.13 -24.63
C ILE A 88 -26.32 -26.41 -23.69
N LEU A 89 -26.08 -26.50 -22.37
CA LEU A 89 -27.16 -26.74 -21.41
C LEU A 89 -28.17 -25.58 -21.37
N PHE A 90 -27.70 -24.33 -21.45
CA PHE A 90 -28.58 -23.17 -21.57
C PHE A 90 -29.42 -23.18 -22.83
N SER A 91 -28.83 -23.60 -23.95
CA SER A 91 -29.54 -23.66 -25.22
C SER A 91 -30.64 -24.71 -25.19
N LEU A 92 -30.33 -25.91 -24.69
CA LEU A 92 -31.32 -26.97 -24.48
C LEU A 92 -32.42 -26.53 -23.51
N PHE A 93 -32.08 -25.79 -22.46
CA PHE A 93 -33.06 -25.22 -21.53
C PHE A 93 -33.99 -24.21 -22.20
N ALA A 94 -33.45 -23.25 -22.96
CA ALA A 94 -34.26 -22.27 -23.68
C ALA A 94 -35.22 -22.93 -24.68
N MET A 95 -34.80 -24.03 -25.33
CA MET A 95 -35.66 -24.85 -26.20
C MET A 95 -36.79 -25.53 -25.42
N MET A 96 -36.50 -26.07 -24.23
CA MET A 96 -37.51 -26.67 -23.34
C MET A 96 -38.49 -25.62 -22.79
N GLU A 97 -38.00 -24.43 -22.44
CA GLU A 97 -38.85 -23.33 -21.96
C GLU A 97 -39.81 -22.85 -23.07
N ASP A 98 -39.34 -22.76 -24.32
CA ASP A 98 -40.19 -22.42 -25.45
C ASP A 98 -41.31 -23.46 -25.65
N LEU A 99 -40.98 -24.75 -25.60
CA LEU A 99 -41.97 -25.84 -25.64
C LEU A 99 -42.99 -25.70 -24.50
N ALA A 100 -42.54 -25.37 -23.28
CA ALA A 100 -43.42 -25.21 -22.12
C ALA A 100 -44.35 -23.99 -22.22
N ARG A 101 -43.90 -22.91 -22.86
CA ARG A 101 -44.75 -21.75 -23.16
C ARG A 101 -45.84 -22.09 -24.16
N GLN A 102 -45.53 -22.95 -25.14
CA GLN A 102 -46.47 -23.39 -26.15
C GLN A 102 -47.46 -24.46 -25.64
N ASP A 103 -47.04 -25.34 -24.74
CA ASP A 103 -47.90 -26.33 -24.08
C ASP A 103 -47.78 -26.25 -22.54
N LYS A 104 -48.75 -25.57 -21.92
CA LYS A 104 -48.84 -25.38 -20.47
C LYS A 104 -48.86 -26.68 -19.66
N ARG A 105 -49.20 -27.83 -20.27
CA ARG A 105 -49.20 -29.13 -19.60
C ARG A 105 -47.79 -29.66 -19.32
N LEU A 106 -46.77 -29.11 -19.98
CA LEU A 106 -45.37 -29.49 -19.78
C LEU A 106 -44.74 -28.87 -18.53
N GLY A 107 -45.28 -27.75 -18.04
CA GLY A 107 -44.75 -27.03 -16.87
C GLY A 107 -44.45 -27.95 -15.68
N PRO A 108 -45.40 -28.79 -15.21
CA PRO A 108 -45.18 -29.72 -14.11
C PRO A 108 -44.23 -30.89 -14.40
N SER A 109 -43.93 -31.19 -15.66
CA SER A 109 -43.01 -32.28 -16.04
C SER A 109 -41.55 -31.83 -16.15
N LEU A 110 -41.34 -30.51 -16.19
CA LEU A 110 -40.02 -29.87 -16.24
C LEU A 110 -39.53 -29.42 -14.86
N THR A 111 -40.39 -29.43 -13.82
CA THR A 111 -40.01 -29.05 -12.45
C THR A 111 -39.01 -30.00 -11.80
N ASP A 112 -38.97 -31.27 -12.23
CA ASP A 112 -37.98 -32.25 -11.77
C ASP A 112 -36.63 -32.08 -12.49
N TYR A 113 -36.61 -31.36 -13.61
CA TYR A 113 -35.41 -30.98 -14.35
C TYR A 113 -34.87 -29.62 -13.88
N THR A 114 -34.88 -29.40 -12.56
CA THR A 114 -34.03 -28.40 -11.93
C THR A 114 -32.58 -28.87 -12.06
N ILE A 115 -31.91 -28.48 -13.14
CA ILE A 115 -30.51 -28.06 -13.00
C ILE A 115 -30.56 -27.07 -11.84
N SER A 116 -30.09 -27.46 -10.65
CA SER A 116 -30.18 -26.70 -9.39
C SER A 116 -30.32 -25.21 -9.66
N THR A 117 -31.53 -24.67 -9.57
CA THR A 117 -31.83 -23.26 -9.88
C THR A 117 -31.42 -22.37 -8.71
N GLU A 118 -30.24 -22.60 -8.11
CA GLU A 118 -29.54 -21.52 -7.39
C GLU A 118 -28.97 -20.46 -8.36
N TRP A 119 -29.49 -20.38 -9.59
CA TRP A 119 -29.12 -19.45 -10.64
C TRP A 119 -29.85 -18.11 -10.53
N ASP A 120 -30.84 -18.00 -9.63
CA ASP A 120 -31.50 -16.74 -9.28
C ASP A 120 -30.51 -15.68 -8.75
N LYS A 121 -29.27 -16.09 -8.45
CA LYS A 121 -28.15 -15.24 -7.99
C LYS A 121 -27.10 -14.96 -9.09
N ILE A 122 -27.08 -15.72 -10.18
CA ILE A 122 -26.07 -15.62 -11.25
C ILE A 122 -26.77 -15.28 -12.56
N SER A 123 -26.75 -14.00 -12.93
CA SER A 123 -27.22 -13.57 -14.24
C SER A 123 -26.37 -14.17 -15.36
N LEU A 124 -26.96 -14.50 -16.50
CA LEU A 124 -26.20 -14.87 -17.70
C LEU A 124 -25.13 -13.82 -18.05
N GLN A 125 -25.43 -12.53 -17.79
CA GLN A 125 -24.46 -11.43 -17.92
C GLN A 125 -23.26 -11.52 -16.97
N SER A 126 -23.37 -12.18 -15.82
CA SER A 126 -22.25 -12.40 -14.89
C SER A 126 -21.38 -13.61 -15.23
N VAL A 127 -21.90 -14.57 -16.02
CA VAL A 127 -21.16 -15.78 -16.44
C VAL A 127 -20.41 -15.53 -17.74
N ILE A 128 -21.05 -14.90 -18.73
CA ILE A 128 -20.50 -14.70 -20.08
C ILE A 128 -19.08 -14.08 -20.09
N PRO A 129 -18.76 -13.05 -19.29
CA PRO A 129 -17.42 -12.46 -19.28
C PRO A 129 -16.31 -13.38 -18.78
N GLN A 130 -16.67 -14.46 -18.06
CA GLN A 130 -15.74 -15.44 -17.48
C GLN A 130 -15.52 -16.65 -18.38
N LEU A 131 -16.26 -16.74 -19.50
CA LEU A 131 -16.16 -17.85 -20.44
C LEU A 131 -14.97 -17.66 -21.38
N ALA A 132 -14.06 -18.63 -21.43
CA ALA A 132 -12.99 -18.66 -22.42
C ALA A 132 -13.55 -19.20 -23.75
N LEU A 133 -13.73 -18.32 -24.73
CA LEU A 133 -14.38 -18.65 -26.01
C LEU A 133 -13.35 -19.09 -27.05
N PRO A 134 -13.36 -20.37 -27.49
CA PRO A 134 -12.32 -20.89 -28.37
C PRO A 134 -12.54 -20.53 -29.85
N GLU A 135 -13.78 -20.24 -30.29
CA GLU A 135 -14.12 -20.06 -31.72
C GLU A 135 -15.25 -19.05 -31.95
N ARG A 136 -15.26 -18.40 -33.12
CA ARG A 136 -16.26 -17.37 -33.51
C ARG A 136 -17.72 -17.88 -33.47
N LYS A 137 -17.94 -19.18 -33.70
CA LYS A 137 -19.29 -19.78 -33.70
C LYS A 137 -20.00 -19.70 -32.34
N TRP A 138 -19.25 -19.69 -31.23
CA TRP A 138 -19.82 -19.59 -29.88
C TRP A 138 -20.39 -18.20 -29.55
N PHE A 139 -19.91 -17.15 -30.21
CA PHE A 139 -20.45 -15.79 -30.02
C PHE A 139 -21.88 -15.67 -30.54
N GLY A 140 -22.18 -16.26 -31.71
CA GLY A 140 -23.55 -16.27 -32.25
C GLY A 140 -24.53 -16.98 -31.34
N LEU A 141 -24.10 -18.07 -30.69
CA LEU A 141 -24.92 -18.80 -29.71
C LEU A 141 -25.22 -17.94 -28.47
N ILE A 142 -24.20 -17.24 -27.93
CA ILE A 142 -24.34 -16.34 -26.78
C ILE A 142 -25.32 -15.19 -27.08
N ASP A 143 -25.22 -14.59 -28.26
CA ASP A 143 -26.10 -13.48 -28.66
C ASP A 143 -27.55 -13.92 -28.73
N ASN A 144 -27.81 -15.13 -29.26
CA ASN A 144 -29.14 -15.71 -29.29
C ASN A 144 -29.69 -15.99 -27.89
N ILE A 145 -28.88 -16.58 -27.00
CA ILE A 145 -29.29 -16.86 -25.60
C ILE A 145 -29.62 -15.54 -24.89
N ASN A 146 -28.76 -14.52 -25.03
CA ASN A 146 -28.98 -13.19 -24.44
C ASN A 146 -30.28 -12.53 -24.95
N ALA A 147 -30.56 -12.62 -26.25
CA ALA A 147 -31.76 -12.05 -26.83
C ALA A 147 -33.03 -12.72 -26.28
N TYR A 148 -33.00 -14.05 -26.12
CA TYR A 148 -34.14 -14.82 -25.59
C TYR A 148 -34.48 -14.44 -24.14
N PHE A 149 -33.49 -14.38 -23.25
CA PHE A 149 -33.73 -14.09 -21.82
C PHE A 149 -33.97 -12.60 -21.51
N LYS A 150 -33.61 -11.68 -22.41
CA LYS A 150 -34.00 -10.26 -22.25
C LYS A 150 -35.51 -10.04 -22.42
N LEU A 151 -36.17 -10.84 -23.24
CA LEU A 151 -37.59 -10.70 -23.58
C LEU A 151 -38.56 -11.20 -22.48
N SER A 152 -38.08 -11.92 -21.44
CA SER A 152 -38.93 -12.52 -20.40
C SER A 152 -39.00 -11.74 -19.06
N SER A 153 -38.37 -10.57 -18.96
CA SER A 153 -38.06 -9.90 -17.68
C SER A 153 -39.14 -8.97 -17.08
N THR A 154 -40.41 -9.04 -17.50
CA THR A 154 -41.44 -8.06 -17.06
C THR A 154 -42.17 -8.32 -15.74
N ASP A 155 -41.95 -9.43 -15.02
CA ASP A 155 -42.58 -9.65 -13.71
C ASP A 155 -41.59 -10.21 -12.67
N VAL A 156 -41.13 -9.37 -11.74
CA VAL A 156 -40.20 -9.76 -10.66
C VAL A 156 -40.96 -9.98 -9.36
N GLY A 157 -41.18 -11.24 -8.98
CA GLY A 157 -41.65 -11.63 -7.65
C GLY A 157 -40.63 -11.31 -6.55
N ARG A 158 -41.08 -10.91 -5.36
CA ARG A 158 -40.23 -10.61 -4.19
C ARG A 158 -40.40 -11.70 -3.12
N LEU A 159 -39.28 -12.26 -2.65
CA LEU A 159 -39.24 -13.27 -1.58
C LEU A 159 -39.17 -12.61 -0.19
N PHE A 160 -39.88 -13.20 0.78
CA PHE A 160 -39.93 -12.78 2.18
C PHE A 160 -39.50 -13.93 3.09
N LYS A 161 -38.82 -13.62 4.21
CA LYS A 161 -38.56 -14.55 5.32
C LYS A 161 -39.11 -13.94 6.61
N ASN A 162 -40.04 -14.64 7.27
CA ASN A 162 -40.73 -14.18 8.49
C ASN A 162 -41.45 -12.83 8.35
N GLY A 163 -42.04 -12.54 7.18
CA GLY A 163 -42.76 -11.28 6.94
C GLY A 163 -41.87 -10.08 6.57
N TYR A 164 -40.54 -10.25 6.56
CA TYR A 164 -39.59 -9.24 6.09
C TYR A 164 -39.05 -9.63 4.70
N PRO A 165 -38.92 -8.69 3.76
CA PRO A 165 -38.33 -8.99 2.45
C PRO A 165 -36.91 -9.56 2.65
N LEU A 166 -36.52 -10.54 1.83
CA LEU A 166 -35.12 -10.93 1.66
C LEU A 166 -34.39 -9.80 0.92
N SER A 167 -34.24 -8.68 1.62
CA SER A 167 -33.65 -7.47 1.07
C SER A 167 -32.14 -7.65 1.05
N GLY A 168 -31.54 -7.54 -0.14
CA GLY A 168 -30.15 -7.10 -0.23
C GLY A 168 -29.97 -5.74 0.42
N LEU A 169 -28.77 -5.19 0.34
CA LEU A 169 -28.50 -3.89 0.96
C LEU A 169 -29.36 -2.79 0.33
N PRO A 170 -29.84 -1.81 1.11
CA PRO A 170 -30.54 -0.64 0.58
C PRO A 170 -29.70 0.04 -0.50
N SER A 171 -30.36 0.62 -1.50
CA SER A 171 -29.68 1.38 -2.57
C SER A 171 -28.80 2.50 -2.04
N ARG A 172 -29.15 3.11 -0.90
CA ARG A 172 -28.30 4.09 -0.21
C ARG A 172 -26.95 3.51 0.21
N ILE A 173 -26.93 2.26 0.70
CA ILE A 173 -25.70 1.56 1.07
C ILE A 173 -24.93 1.15 -0.18
N LEU A 174 -25.60 0.51 -1.14
CA LEU A 174 -24.97 0.04 -2.40
C LEU A 174 -24.35 1.19 -3.21
N ASN A 175 -24.95 2.37 -3.17
CA ASN A 175 -24.45 3.52 -3.91
C ASN A 175 -23.39 4.34 -3.17
N HIS A 176 -23.19 4.09 -1.88
CA HIS A 176 -22.25 4.85 -1.07
C HIS A 176 -20.81 4.57 -1.50
N SER A 177 -20.00 5.63 -1.55
CA SER A 177 -18.61 5.57 -2.03
C SER A 177 -17.76 4.57 -1.25
N HIS A 178 -17.83 4.59 0.08
CA HIS A 178 -17.10 3.66 0.97
C HIS A 178 -17.51 2.20 0.75
N TYR A 179 -18.79 1.92 0.45
CA TYR A 179 -19.23 0.55 0.16
C TYR A 179 -18.68 0.07 -1.18
N LYS A 180 -18.77 0.91 -2.21
CA LYS A 180 -18.21 0.63 -3.55
C LYS A 180 -16.70 0.46 -3.51
N GLU A 181 -16.01 1.17 -2.62
CA GLU A 181 -14.58 1.02 -2.40
C GLU A 181 -14.23 -0.36 -1.84
N CYS A 182 -14.98 -0.86 -0.86
CA CYS A 182 -14.70 -2.15 -0.22
C CYS A 182 -15.20 -3.35 -1.03
N PHE A 183 -16.36 -3.25 -1.68
CA PHE A 183 -17.07 -4.39 -2.28
C PHE A 183 -17.49 -4.17 -3.74
N GLY A 184 -17.16 -3.03 -4.35
CA GLY A 184 -17.53 -2.72 -5.74
C GLY A 184 -19.04 -2.65 -5.94
N THR A 185 -19.55 -3.40 -6.92
CA THR A 185 -20.99 -3.49 -7.24
C THR A 185 -21.66 -4.70 -6.58
N GLN A 186 -20.95 -5.45 -5.73
CA GLN A 186 -21.48 -6.65 -5.10
C GLN A 186 -22.62 -6.31 -4.14
N ASN A 187 -23.63 -7.17 -4.06
CA ASN A 187 -24.74 -7.04 -3.12
C ASN A 187 -24.87 -8.34 -2.32
N PHE A 188 -24.88 -8.24 -0.99
CA PHE A 188 -24.95 -9.39 -0.10
C PHE A 188 -26.35 -9.61 0.42
N LEU A 189 -26.69 -10.89 0.66
CA LEU A 189 -27.87 -11.23 1.46
C LEU A 189 -27.57 -10.91 2.91
N VAL A 190 -28.39 -10.04 3.49
CA VAL A 190 -28.19 -9.51 4.83
C VAL A 190 -29.41 -9.74 5.71
N ASP A 191 -29.16 -10.05 6.97
CA ASP A 191 -30.14 -9.95 8.02
C ASP A 191 -30.15 -8.55 8.60
N VAL A 192 -31.35 -8.01 8.74
CA VAL A 192 -31.56 -6.70 9.33
C VAL A 192 -31.79 -6.88 10.81
N THR A 193 -30.94 -6.26 11.63
CA THR A 193 -31.11 -6.21 13.09
C THR A 193 -31.04 -4.78 13.57
N ASP A 194 -31.95 -4.38 14.44
CA ASP A 194 -31.87 -3.07 15.10
C ASP A 194 -31.14 -3.25 16.44
N ARG A 195 -30.13 -2.42 16.71
CA ARG A 195 -29.35 -2.42 17.96
C ARG A 195 -29.25 -1.03 18.54
N ASN A 196 -29.30 -0.92 19.86
CA ASN A 196 -29.04 0.34 20.55
C ASN A 196 -27.53 0.57 20.65
N VAL A 197 -27.05 1.62 20.01
CA VAL A 197 -25.65 2.06 20.03
C VAL A 197 -25.66 3.57 20.32
N PHE A 198 -24.88 4.02 21.30
CA PHE A 198 -24.83 5.42 21.73
C PHE A 198 -26.19 6.04 22.11
N GLY A 199 -27.08 5.23 22.73
CA GLY A 199 -28.42 5.69 23.10
C GLY A 199 -29.38 5.88 21.92
N GLN A 200 -28.98 5.51 20.70
CA GLN A 200 -29.80 5.54 19.50
C GLN A 200 -30.00 4.13 18.95
N THR A 201 -31.21 3.84 18.47
CA THR A 201 -31.48 2.57 17.77
C THR A 201 -30.97 2.67 16.33
N LEU A 202 -29.89 1.97 16.02
CA LEU A 202 -29.29 1.89 14.69
C LEU A 202 -29.64 0.57 14.01
N ARG A 203 -29.81 0.63 12.69
CA ARG A 203 -30.12 -0.53 11.86
C ARG A 203 -28.85 -1.12 11.25
N PHE A 204 -28.59 -2.37 11.59
CA PHE A 204 -27.46 -3.16 11.10
C PHE A 204 -27.90 -4.18 10.05
N TYR A 205 -27.05 -4.40 9.06
CA TYR A 205 -27.21 -5.38 7.98
C TYR A 205 -26.04 -6.37 8.07
N GLU A 206 -26.31 -7.61 8.45
CA GLU A 206 -25.29 -8.62 8.74
C GLU A 206 -25.36 -9.77 7.72
N THR A 207 -24.24 -10.13 7.09
CA THR A 207 -24.22 -11.14 6.02
C THR A 207 -24.50 -12.54 6.55
N LYS A 208 -25.36 -13.29 5.84
CA LYS A 208 -25.64 -14.70 6.14
C LYS A 208 -24.70 -15.62 5.38
N THR A 209 -23.55 -15.94 5.94
CA THR A 209 -22.68 -16.99 5.41
C THR A 209 -22.01 -17.75 6.55
N LYS A 210 -22.20 -19.08 6.60
CA LYS A 210 -21.54 -19.94 7.60
C LYS A 210 -20.03 -20.11 7.36
N GLU A 211 -19.56 -19.80 6.14
CA GLU A 211 -18.20 -20.11 5.69
C GLU A 211 -17.38 -18.86 5.29
N SER A 212 -18.01 -17.70 5.15
CA SER A 212 -17.30 -16.44 4.88
C SER A 212 -17.52 -15.44 6.00
N VAL A 213 -16.55 -14.55 6.13
CA VAL A 213 -16.49 -13.45 7.08
C VAL A 213 -17.85 -12.82 7.35
N ASN A 214 -18.29 -12.79 8.62
CA ASN A 214 -19.46 -12.01 9.01
C ASN A 214 -19.18 -10.52 8.74
N ILE A 215 -19.75 -10.00 7.64
CA ILE A 215 -19.72 -8.58 7.31
C ILE A 215 -20.96 -7.95 7.95
N ARG A 216 -20.77 -6.90 8.73
CA ARG A 216 -21.82 -6.11 9.35
C ARG A 216 -21.74 -4.68 8.83
N LEU A 217 -22.88 -4.15 8.41
CA LEU A 217 -22.99 -2.82 7.83
C LEU A 217 -24.01 -1.99 8.62
N SER A 218 -23.76 -0.70 8.81
CA SER A 218 -24.73 0.23 9.39
C SER A 218 -24.64 1.58 8.69
N LEU A 219 -25.79 2.17 8.40
CA LEU A 219 -25.90 3.52 7.87
C LEU A 219 -26.16 4.47 9.04
N LEU A 220 -25.21 5.38 9.28
CA LEU A 220 -25.31 6.40 10.32
C LEU A 220 -26.12 7.60 9.83
N SER A 221 -26.62 8.42 10.76
CA SER A 221 -27.50 9.57 10.49
C SER A 221 -26.93 10.65 9.55
N ASN A 222 -25.62 10.65 9.32
CA ASN A 222 -24.91 11.64 8.50
C ASN A 222 -24.47 11.06 7.14
N ASP A 223 -25.23 10.10 6.59
CA ASP A 223 -24.90 9.34 5.38
C ASP A 223 -23.55 8.60 5.43
N LYS A 224 -22.92 8.49 6.60
CA LYS A 224 -21.70 7.69 6.80
C LYS A 224 -22.06 6.21 6.90
N ILE A 225 -21.23 5.36 6.32
CA ILE A 225 -21.37 3.90 6.45
C ILE A 225 -20.28 3.33 7.33
N TRP A 226 -20.73 2.57 8.32
CA TRP A 226 -19.91 1.68 9.12
C TRP A 226 -19.93 0.29 8.46
N ILE A 227 -18.75 -0.21 8.09
CA ILE A 227 -18.56 -1.58 7.60
C ILE A 227 -17.64 -2.30 8.58
N GLU A 228 -18.02 -3.47 9.05
CA GLU A 228 -17.25 -4.32 9.95
C GLU A 228 -17.13 -5.73 9.35
N ALA A 229 -15.96 -6.36 9.40
CA ALA A 229 -15.72 -7.72 8.93
C ALA A 229 -14.63 -8.38 9.78
N LYS A 230 -14.82 -9.63 10.22
CA LYS A 230 -13.88 -10.34 11.15
C LYS A 230 -13.54 -9.51 12.41
N ASN A 231 -14.51 -8.77 12.97
CA ASN A 231 -14.31 -7.84 14.09
C ASN A 231 -13.35 -6.66 13.79
N GLN A 232 -13.18 -6.30 12.52
CA GLN A 232 -12.42 -5.14 12.08
C GLN A 232 -13.35 -4.17 11.37
N THR A 233 -13.26 -2.89 11.68
CA THR A 233 -14.06 -1.85 11.00
C THR A 233 -13.25 -1.28 9.83
N PHE A 234 -13.84 -1.26 8.64
CA PHE A 234 -13.23 -0.59 7.49
C PHE A 234 -13.34 0.92 7.67
N VAL A 235 -12.24 1.59 7.33
CA VAL A 235 -12.11 3.03 7.34
C VAL A 235 -11.89 3.46 5.89
N SER A 236 -12.65 4.44 5.39
CA SER A 236 -12.62 4.81 3.97
C SER A 236 -11.29 5.42 3.58
N LYS A 237 -10.81 5.20 2.34
CA LYS A 237 -9.62 5.90 1.80
C LYS A 237 -9.69 7.40 1.96
N SER A 238 -10.89 7.98 1.81
CA SER A 238 -11.10 9.41 2.00
C SER A 238 -10.75 9.86 3.42
N TYR A 239 -11.16 9.11 4.46
CA TYR A 239 -10.81 9.44 5.83
C TYR A 239 -9.30 9.25 6.08
N LEU A 240 -8.72 8.17 5.56
CA LEU A 240 -7.30 7.87 5.72
C LEU A 240 -6.40 8.94 5.10
N SER A 241 -6.81 9.50 3.97
CA SER A 241 -6.11 10.64 3.35
C SER A 241 -6.12 11.92 4.19
N THR A 242 -6.98 12.01 5.21
CA THR A 242 -6.98 13.13 6.16
C THR A 242 -6.07 12.91 7.36
N LEU A 243 -5.59 11.68 7.58
CA LEU A 243 -4.68 11.37 8.66
C LEU A 243 -3.28 11.95 8.36
N PRO A 244 -2.52 12.31 9.40
CA PRO A 244 -1.11 12.66 9.25
C PRO A 244 -0.34 11.61 8.46
N LYS A 245 0.50 12.04 7.51
CA LYS A 245 1.24 11.16 6.59
C LYS A 245 2.08 10.11 7.33
N PHE A 246 2.68 10.46 8.46
CA PHE A 246 3.46 9.51 9.27
C PHE A 246 2.62 8.34 9.81
N LEU A 247 1.32 8.56 10.11
CA LEU A 247 0.43 7.47 10.52
C LEU A 247 0.08 6.59 9.33
N LEU A 248 -0.13 7.22 8.17
CA LEU A 248 -0.38 6.51 6.93
C LEU A 248 0.81 5.59 6.62
N GLU A 249 2.02 6.11 6.51
CA GLU A 249 3.15 5.30 6.03
C GLU A 249 3.64 4.23 7.03
N ASN A 250 3.61 4.53 8.33
CA ASN A 250 4.14 3.60 9.33
C ASN A 250 3.13 2.54 9.78
N TYR A 251 1.83 2.77 9.54
CA TYR A 251 0.76 1.90 10.05
C TYR A 251 -0.28 1.52 9.00
N THR A 252 -0.10 1.90 7.73
CA THR A 252 -0.90 1.40 6.60
C THR A 252 -0.05 0.55 5.67
N HIS A 253 -0.46 -0.70 5.51
CA HIS A 253 0.13 -1.61 4.54
C HIS A 253 -0.92 -1.89 3.46
N PHE A 254 -0.62 -1.50 2.22
CA PHE A 254 -1.43 -1.90 1.07
C PHE A 254 -0.71 -3.05 0.36
N GLU A 255 -1.30 -4.23 0.34
CA GLU A 255 -0.79 -5.35 -0.46
C GLU A 255 -1.69 -5.53 -1.69
N ASN A 256 -1.14 -5.24 -2.87
CA ASN A 256 -1.73 -5.60 -4.18
C ASN A 256 -3.18 -5.13 -4.41
N ASP A 257 -3.48 -3.84 -4.17
CA ASP A 257 -4.82 -3.23 -4.35
C ASP A 257 -5.97 -3.89 -3.58
N LYS A 258 -5.67 -4.90 -2.75
CA LYS A 258 -6.56 -5.45 -1.74
C LYS A 258 -6.23 -4.74 -0.44
N ILE A 259 -7.26 -4.29 0.27
CA ILE A 259 -7.11 -3.59 1.54
C ILE A 259 -6.49 -4.58 2.53
N THR A 260 -5.18 -4.47 2.76
CA THR A 260 -4.50 -5.27 3.78
C THR A 260 -4.60 -4.51 5.09
N PHE A 261 -5.28 -5.18 6.00
CA PHE A 261 -5.46 -4.90 7.41
C PHE A 261 -4.64 -3.77 8.02
N TYR A 262 -5.39 -2.75 8.39
CA TYR A 262 -5.26 -2.18 9.70
C TYR A 262 -5.31 -3.26 10.80
N SER A 263 -4.32 -3.30 11.69
CA SER A 263 -4.55 -3.81 13.06
C SER A 263 -5.42 -2.79 13.83
N HIS A 264 -6.48 -2.25 13.21
CA HIS A 264 -7.25 -1.16 13.79
C HIS A 264 -8.58 -1.66 14.28
N TRP A 265 -8.89 -1.26 15.49
CA TRP A 265 -10.14 -1.58 16.15
C TRP A 265 -10.94 -0.31 16.20
N TYR A 266 -12.25 -0.41 16.01
CA TYR A 266 -13.14 0.71 16.24
C TYR A 266 -14.03 0.35 17.40
N GLU A 267 -13.99 1.17 18.44
CA GLU A 267 -14.83 1.02 19.62
C GLU A 267 -15.15 2.41 20.14
N ASN A 268 -16.42 2.67 20.47
CA ASN A 268 -16.86 3.92 21.11
C ASN A 268 -16.40 5.21 20.39
N ASP A 269 -16.64 5.31 19.07
CA ASP A 269 -16.23 6.47 18.24
C ASP A 269 -14.73 6.73 18.14
N LYS A 270 -13.92 5.73 18.50
CA LYS A 270 -12.46 5.81 18.40
C LYS A 270 -11.90 4.76 17.45
N ILE A 271 -10.88 5.14 16.68
CA ILE A 271 -10.05 4.21 15.90
C ILE A 271 -8.75 3.96 16.65
N PHE A 272 -8.50 2.71 17.04
CA PHE A 272 -7.26 2.29 17.69
C PHE A 272 -6.27 1.81 16.64
N ILE A 273 -5.13 2.47 16.45
CA ILE A 273 -4.03 2.06 15.57
C ILE A 273 -3.10 1.15 16.35
N LYS A 274 -2.87 -0.09 15.89
CA LYS A 274 -1.91 -1.03 16.52
C LYS A 274 -0.68 -1.28 15.64
N ASN A 275 0.44 -1.63 16.28
CA ASN A 275 1.63 -2.12 15.59
C ASN A 275 1.49 -3.61 15.18
N GLU A 276 2.55 -4.18 14.60
CA GLU A 276 2.63 -5.60 14.20
C GLU A 276 2.36 -6.56 15.37
N ASP A 277 2.77 -6.19 16.59
CA ASP A 277 2.54 -6.94 17.83
C ASP A 277 1.11 -6.78 18.41
N LYS A 278 0.21 -6.11 17.69
CA LYS A 278 -1.18 -5.80 18.11
C LYS A 278 -1.27 -4.91 19.35
N ILE A 279 -0.21 -4.16 19.68
CA ILE A 279 -0.21 -3.16 20.75
C ILE A 279 -0.76 -1.84 20.19
N VAL A 280 -1.74 -1.24 20.88
CA VAL A 280 -2.30 0.05 20.46
C VAL A 280 -1.26 1.15 20.65
N LYS A 281 -0.91 1.82 19.55
CA LYS A 281 0.00 2.95 19.50
C LYS A 281 -0.71 4.30 19.44
N TYR A 282 -1.84 4.37 18.75
CA TYR A 282 -2.64 5.60 18.67
C TYR A 282 -4.13 5.33 18.82
N GLU A 283 -4.86 6.33 19.30
CA GLU A 283 -6.32 6.35 19.35
C GLU A 283 -6.81 7.61 18.64
N ILE A 284 -7.70 7.47 17.66
CA ILE A 284 -8.26 8.60 16.92
C ILE A 284 -9.70 8.76 17.33
N ASP A 285 -10.01 9.85 18.04
CA ASP A 285 -11.37 10.24 18.38
C ASP A 285 -12.03 10.89 17.16
N LEU A 286 -13.02 10.21 16.58
CA LEU A 286 -13.70 10.66 15.36
C LEU A 286 -14.63 11.85 15.58
N ASN A 287 -15.19 11.99 16.79
CA ASN A 287 -16.12 13.06 17.11
C ASN A 287 -15.39 14.39 17.23
N ASN A 288 -14.18 14.33 17.76
CA ASN A 288 -13.37 15.51 18.03
C ASN A 288 -12.24 15.72 17.04
N ASN A 289 -12.02 14.75 16.14
CA ASN A 289 -10.92 14.74 15.18
C ASN A 289 -9.55 14.88 15.85
N GLU A 290 -9.36 14.14 16.94
CA GLU A 290 -8.16 14.19 17.77
C GLU A 290 -7.44 12.86 17.76
N ILE A 291 -6.12 12.90 17.91
CA ILE A 291 -5.27 11.71 17.90
C ILE A 291 -4.51 11.67 19.22
N TYR A 292 -4.66 10.59 19.99
CA TYR A 292 -3.92 10.31 21.20
C TYR A 292 -2.81 9.30 20.91
N SER A 293 -1.59 9.57 21.37
CA SER A 293 -0.46 8.64 21.30
C SER A 293 -0.35 7.89 22.62
N ASN A 294 -0.62 6.59 22.60
CA ASN A 294 -0.49 5.72 23.77
C ASN A 294 0.97 5.54 24.20
N GLU A 295 1.90 5.62 23.26
CA GLU A 295 3.33 5.51 23.59
C GLU A 295 3.84 6.72 24.37
N ASN A 296 3.42 7.93 23.98
CA ASN A 296 3.86 9.16 24.63
C ASN A 296 2.89 9.65 25.72
N GLN A 297 1.73 8.99 25.85
CA GLN A 297 0.63 9.35 26.74
C GLN A 297 0.19 10.82 26.57
N LYS A 298 0.04 11.26 25.31
CA LYS A 298 -0.21 12.65 24.92
C LYS A 298 -1.09 12.77 23.69
N PHE A 299 -1.79 13.89 23.54
CA PHE A 299 -2.55 14.22 22.33
C PHE A 299 -1.65 14.86 21.27
N LEU A 300 -1.91 14.54 20.01
CA LEU A 300 -1.21 15.07 18.84
C LEU A 300 -1.80 16.42 18.41
N ILE A 301 -0.92 17.35 18.09
CA ILE A 301 -1.22 18.59 17.38
C ILE A 301 -0.62 18.44 15.97
N PRO A 302 -1.41 18.56 14.90
CA PRO A 302 -0.89 18.57 13.54
C PRO A 302 0.12 19.71 13.35
N PHE A 303 1.33 19.39 12.88
CA PHE A 303 2.35 20.41 12.61
C PHE A 303 2.10 21.17 11.29
N THR A 304 1.39 20.56 10.34
CA THR A 304 1.23 21.02 8.96
C THR A 304 -0.02 21.86 8.66
N LYS A 305 -0.92 22.07 9.63
CA LYS A 305 -2.21 22.76 9.43
C LYS A 305 -2.35 23.91 10.41
N ASP A 306 -2.49 25.15 9.92
CA ASP A 306 -3.11 26.37 10.50
C ASP A 306 -2.98 26.69 12.01
N GLY A 307 -2.33 25.85 12.80
CA GLY A 307 -2.30 25.85 14.27
C GLY A 307 -0.92 26.14 14.83
N PHE A 308 0.13 26.06 14.00
CA PHE A 308 1.41 26.70 14.30
C PHE A 308 1.57 27.93 13.41
N ASP A 309 1.70 29.09 14.05
CA ASP A 309 2.15 30.29 13.38
C ASP A 309 3.51 30.00 12.74
N ARG A 310 3.62 30.12 11.42
CA ARG A 310 4.88 29.90 10.69
C ARG A 310 5.98 30.88 11.09
N SER A 311 5.62 32.00 11.74
CA SER A 311 6.56 32.93 12.34
C SER A 311 7.09 32.48 13.71
N ASN A 312 6.51 31.44 14.31
CA ASN A 312 6.99 30.85 15.56
C ASN A 312 8.38 30.22 15.34
N GLY A 313 9.36 30.64 16.14
CA GLY A 313 10.72 30.12 16.09
C GLY A 313 10.82 28.60 16.27
N LEU A 314 9.89 28.00 17.01
CA LEU A 314 9.81 26.54 17.15
C LEU A 314 9.47 25.88 15.81
N TYR A 315 8.47 26.42 15.10
CA TYR A 315 8.07 25.88 13.80
C TYR A 315 9.23 25.97 12.80
N THR A 316 9.84 27.15 12.66
CA THR A 316 10.93 27.38 11.70
C THR A 316 12.15 26.53 11.99
N THR A 317 12.45 26.26 13.26
CA THR A 317 13.61 25.43 13.65
C THR A 317 13.40 23.97 13.27
N PHE A 318 12.26 23.37 13.61
CA PHE A 318 12.01 21.95 13.34
C PHE A 318 11.63 21.66 11.89
N SER A 319 10.88 22.53 11.20
CA SER A 319 10.52 22.35 9.79
C SER A 319 11.72 22.48 8.84
N ARG A 320 12.76 23.21 9.25
CA ARG A 320 14.05 23.24 8.55
C ARG A 320 14.83 21.94 8.72
N PHE A 321 14.64 21.24 9.83
CA PHE A 321 15.39 20.03 10.17
C PHE A 321 14.75 18.76 9.61
N GLU A 322 13.42 18.66 9.56
CA GLU A 322 12.67 17.47 9.14
C GLU A 322 11.40 17.85 8.34
N ASP A 323 10.90 16.94 7.51
CA ASP A 323 9.63 17.12 6.80
C ASP A 323 8.48 17.27 7.80
N GLU A 324 7.72 18.36 7.66
CA GLU A 324 6.63 18.76 8.55
C GLU A 324 5.59 17.66 8.78
N ASN A 325 5.37 16.77 7.81
CA ASN A 325 4.42 15.67 7.93
C ASN A 325 4.88 14.58 8.91
N TYR A 326 6.14 14.61 9.34
CA TYR A 326 6.76 13.70 10.29
C TYR A 326 7.23 14.42 11.55
N ILE A 327 6.79 15.66 11.79
CA ILE A 327 7.03 16.37 13.05
C ILE A 327 5.75 16.27 13.90
N LEU A 328 5.87 15.71 15.09
CA LEU A 328 4.75 15.49 15.98
C LEU A 328 4.83 16.47 17.15
N ALA A 329 3.93 17.46 17.17
CA ALA A 329 3.71 18.27 18.36
C ALA A 329 2.74 17.55 19.29
N LEU A 330 3.06 17.48 20.59
CA LEU A 330 2.32 16.71 21.59
C LEU A 330 1.90 17.59 22.76
N LYS A 331 0.66 17.43 23.26
CA LYS A 331 0.11 18.15 24.41
C LYS A 331 -0.43 17.21 25.48
N ASN A 332 -0.47 17.66 26.73
CA ASN A 332 -0.89 16.84 27.87
C ASN A 332 -2.40 16.61 27.87
N LYS A 333 -3.18 17.68 27.72
CA LYS A 333 -4.64 17.62 27.70
C LYS A 333 -5.18 18.01 26.35
N LYS A 334 -6.38 17.53 26.09
CA LYS A 334 -7.16 17.83 24.91
C LYS A 334 -7.37 19.33 24.67
N GLU A 335 -7.65 20.09 25.73
CA GLU A 335 -7.99 21.51 25.64
C GLU A 335 -6.76 22.41 25.47
N ASP A 336 -5.55 21.88 25.68
CA ASP A 336 -4.33 22.69 25.59
C ASP A 336 -4.10 23.13 24.13
N SER A 337 -3.72 24.40 23.94
CA SER A 337 -3.33 24.94 22.64
C SER A 337 -1.85 24.77 22.34
N GLU A 338 -1.02 24.74 23.39
CA GLU A 338 0.44 24.72 23.25
C GLU A 338 1.01 23.29 23.38
N PRO A 339 2.04 22.96 22.59
CA PRO A 339 2.77 21.71 22.76
C PRO A 339 3.55 21.71 24.07
N VAL A 340 3.69 20.53 24.66
CA VAL A 340 4.65 20.27 25.75
C VAL A 340 5.84 19.43 25.27
N MET A 341 5.76 18.89 24.05
CA MET A 341 6.80 18.03 23.49
C MET A 341 6.75 18.06 21.96
N ILE A 342 7.91 17.99 21.33
CA ILE A 342 8.10 17.74 19.90
C ILE A 342 8.77 16.38 19.74
N TYR A 343 8.20 15.52 18.90
CA TYR A 343 8.72 14.20 18.61
C TYR A 343 8.93 14.04 17.10
N LEU A 344 10.12 13.56 16.71
CA LEU A 344 10.55 13.31 15.35
C LEU A 344 10.69 11.79 15.14
N PRO A 345 9.64 11.08 14.67
CA PRO A 345 9.58 9.62 14.74
C PRO A 345 10.62 8.93 13.87
N ARG A 346 10.91 9.47 12.67
CA ARG A 346 11.89 8.85 11.75
C ARG A 346 13.33 8.99 12.23
N LEU A 347 13.61 10.06 12.97
CA LEU A 347 14.91 10.32 13.57
C LEU A 347 15.01 9.74 14.98
N ASN A 348 13.87 9.30 15.56
CA ASN A 348 13.72 8.90 16.95
C ASN A 348 14.33 9.94 17.90
N LEU A 349 13.93 11.21 17.74
CA LEU A 349 14.37 12.33 18.58
C LEU A 349 13.18 12.99 19.29
N LYS A 350 13.30 13.22 20.60
CA LYS A 350 12.29 13.82 21.47
C LYS A 350 12.83 15.08 22.15
N PHE A 351 12.01 16.11 22.14
CA PHE A 351 12.29 17.41 22.74
C PHE A 351 11.13 17.84 23.62
N LYS A 352 11.36 17.96 24.92
CA LYS A 352 10.38 18.43 25.90
C LYS A 352 10.42 19.95 26.01
N ILE A 353 9.27 20.59 26.08
CA ILE A 353 9.15 22.05 26.20
C ILE A 353 8.88 22.39 27.66
N GLU A 354 9.79 23.13 28.28
CA GLU A 354 9.71 23.60 29.67
C GLU A 354 9.88 25.11 29.72
N GLY A 355 8.74 25.83 29.72
CA GLY A 355 8.73 27.29 29.63
C GLY A 355 9.34 27.75 28.30
N THR A 356 10.44 28.51 28.36
CA THR A 356 11.17 28.99 27.17
C THR A 356 12.26 28.03 26.69
N SER A 357 12.51 26.95 27.43
CA SER A 357 13.60 26.01 27.15
C SER A 357 13.05 24.76 26.50
N ILE A 358 13.79 24.22 25.53
CA ILE A 358 13.43 22.99 24.82
C ILE A 358 14.52 21.96 25.13
N ILE A 359 14.22 20.98 25.97
CA ILE A 359 15.19 20.01 26.50
C ILE A 359 15.17 18.75 25.63
N SER A 360 16.33 18.22 25.25
CA SER A 360 16.42 16.95 24.53
C SER A 360 16.27 15.78 25.51
N GLU A 361 15.43 14.80 25.20
CA GLU A 361 15.35 13.56 26.00
C GLU A 361 16.43 12.54 25.59
N ASP A 362 16.87 12.57 24.33
CA ASP A 362 17.88 11.64 23.79
C ASP A 362 19.31 12.08 24.12
N PHE A 363 19.56 13.40 24.15
CA PHE A 363 20.82 13.98 24.61
C PHE A 363 20.63 14.50 26.03
N LYS A 364 20.85 13.63 27.02
CA LYS A 364 20.74 13.99 28.44
C LYS A 364 21.60 15.22 28.75
N ASP A 365 21.06 16.11 29.56
CA ASP A 365 21.70 17.37 29.97
C ASP A 365 21.89 18.39 28.82
N TYR A 366 21.26 18.20 27.67
CA TYR A 366 21.26 19.17 26.57
C TYR A 366 19.88 19.80 26.36
N CYS A 367 19.87 21.07 25.95
CA CYS A 367 18.72 21.77 25.43
C CYS A 367 19.00 22.33 24.03
N LEU A 368 17.95 22.65 23.28
CA LEU A 368 18.05 23.32 22.00
C LEU A 368 18.63 24.73 22.22
N SER A 369 19.71 25.03 21.51
CA SER A 369 20.37 26.32 21.63
C SER A 369 19.47 27.43 21.07
N LYS A 370 19.45 28.59 21.74
CA LYS A 370 18.77 29.78 21.19
C LYS A 370 19.48 30.31 19.94
N ASP A 371 20.77 30.05 19.84
CA ASP A 371 21.56 30.34 18.66
C ASP A 371 21.68 29.08 17.80
N GLN A 372 21.01 29.07 16.65
CA GLN A 372 21.08 27.97 15.68
C GLN A 372 22.11 28.24 14.57
N HIS A 373 23.06 29.15 14.77
CA HIS A 373 24.13 29.42 13.80
C HIS A 373 25.34 28.52 14.04
N ILE A 374 26.01 28.18 12.93
CA ILE A 374 27.29 27.49 12.91
C ILE A 374 28.18 28.25 11.93
N ASN A 375 29.46 28.42 12.27
CA ASN A 375 30.39 29.21 11.49
C ASN A 375 31.12 28.40 10.42
N THR A 376 30.58 27.22 10.08
CA THR A 376 31.17 26.27 9.14
C THR A 376 30.07 25.62 8.29
N LEU A 377 30.42 24.79 7.30
CA LEU A 377 29.46 24.13 6.39
C LEU A 377 28.49 25.13 5.72
N CYS A 378 29.03 26.19 5.12
CA CYS A 378 28.27 27.24 4.45
C CYS A 378 27.24 26.68 3.45
N GLY A 379 25.96 26.99 3.63
CA GLY A 379 24.88 26.52 2.76
C GLY A 379 24.20 25.23 3.23
N LEU A 380 24.64 24.64 4.34
CA LEU A 380 23.87 23.63 5.07
C LEU A 380 22.77 24.31 5.89
N SER A 381 21.55 23.79 5.86
CA SER A 381 20.43 24.34 6.66
C SER A 381 19.76 23.30 7.58
N GLN A 382 19.85 22.01 7.23
CA GLN A 382 19.19 20.90 7.92
C GLN A 382 20.06 20.42 9.09
N TYR A 383 20.06 21.18 10.18
CA TYR A 383 20.71 20.78 11.44
C TYR A 383 20.02 21.43 12.64
N LEU A 384 20.24 20.84 13.82
CA LEU A 384 19.90 21.41 15.11
C LEU A 384 21.15 21.57 15.95
N VAL A 385 21.31 22.74 16.55
CA VAL A 385 22.36 22.98 17.55
C VAL A 385 21.76 22.79 18.94
N ILE A 386 22.40 21.94 19.73
CA ILE A 386 22.07 21.72 21.14
C ILE A 386 23.23 22.18 22.01
N GLU A 387 22.91 22.69 23.19
CA GLU A 387 23.87 23.20 24.16
C GLU A 387 23.63 22.58 25.53
N PRO A 388 24.65 22.54 26.40
CA PRO A 388 24.48 22.02 27.76
C PRO A 388 23.40 22.82 28.49
N ASN A 389 22.47 22.12 29.12
CA ASN A 389 21.47 22.75 29.97
C ASN A 389 22.16 23.28 31.23
N ILE A 390 22.18 24.62 31.37
CA ILE A 390 22.88 25.37 32.43
C ILE A 390 22.35 24.99 33.83
N GLN A 391 21.19 24.36 33.95
CA GLN A 391 20.69 23.80 35.20
C GLN A 391 21.46 22.57 35.70
N SER A 392 22.35 21.99 34.88
CA SER A 392 23.24 20.92 35.33
C SER A 392 24.39 21.49 36.16
N ASP A 393 24.71 20.83 37.29
CA ASP A 393 25.73 21.26 38.26
C ASP A 393 27.18 21.30 37.70
N ASN A 394 27.39 21.11 36.40
CA ASN A 394 28.73 20.99 35.80
C ASN A 394 28.84 21.58 34.38
N PRO A 395 28.66 22.91 34.21
CA PRO A 395 28.69 23.58 32.90
C PRO A 395 30.04 23.49 32.18
N MET A 396 31.13 23.18 32.89
CA MET A 396 32.49 23.12 32.31
C MET A 396 32.79 21.84 31.53
N LYS A 397 31.91 20.83 31.53
CA LYS A 397 32.25 19.51 30.98
C LYS A 397 31.73 19.24 29.57
N PHE A 398 30.82 20.06 29.04
CA PHE A 398 30.08 19.72 27.83
C PHE A 398 30.22 20.80 26.75
N ASN A 399 30.66 20.39 25.55
CA ASN A 399 30.66 21.26 24.37
C ASN A 399 29.26 21.30 23.73
N ARG A 400 28.97 22.38 22.97
CA ARG A 400 27.80 22.42 22.07
C ARG A 400 27.89 21.25 21.09
N LYS A 401 26.74 20.66 20.76
CA LYS A 401 26.65 19.60 19.77
C LYS A 401 25.75 20.02 18.62
N ILE A 402 26.03 19.51 17.43
CA ILE A 402 25.20 19.65 16.24
C ILE A 402 24.64 18.28 15.89
N ILE A 403 23.34 18.22 15.68
CA ILE A 403 22.65 17.06 15.14
C ILE A 403 22.37 17.35 13.66
N ILE A 404 22.84 16.47 12.78
CA ILE A 404 22.58 16.54 11.33
C ILE A 404 21.82 15.27 10.94
N PRO A 405 20.61 15.38 10.37
CA PRO A 405 19.83 14.23 9.97
C PRO A 405 20.46 13.59 8.73
N TYR A 406 20.53 12.26 8.68
CA TYR A 406 21.13 11.57 7.56
C TYR A 406 20.11 11.39 6.45
N HIS A 407 19.97 12.39 5.60
CA HIS A 407 19.15 12.30 4.38
C HIS A 407 20.04 12.17 3.14
N PRO A 408 19.55 11.52 2.06
CA PRO A 408 20.20 11.59 0.76
C PRO A 408 20.27 13.05 0.27
N ILE A 409 21.43 13.45 -0.27
CA ILE A 409 21.63 14.77 -0.85
C ILE A 409 21.06 14.80 -2.28
N GLU A 410 20.22 15.78 -2.60
CA GLU A 410 19.65 15.96 -3.94
C GLU A 410 20.61 16.73 -4.86
N ARG A 411 20.62 16.34 -6.14
CA ARG A 411 21.50 16.94 -7.14
C ARG A 411 20.85 18.20 -7.72
N LYS A 412 21.37 19.38 -7.38
CA LYS A 412 21.05 20.61 -8.12
C LYS A 412 21.58 20.55 -9.55
N GLN A 413 20.85 21.16 -10.47
CA GLN A 413 21.30 21.35 -11.85
C GLN A 413 22.49 22.33 -11.95
N SER A 414 22.67 23.21 -10.95
CA SER A 414 23.80 24.14 -10.89
C SER A 414 24.97 23.54 -10.12
N VAL A 415 26.09 23.34 -10.82
CA VAL A 415 27.35 22.79 -10.29
C VAL A 415 28.03 23.74 -9.28
N PHE A 416 27.64 25.02 -9.26
CA PHE A 416 28.29 26.06 -8.46
C PHE A 416 27.48 26.50 -7.23
N SER A 417 26.38 25.81 -6.90
CA SER A 417 25.64 26.10 -5.67
C SER A 417 26.29 25.36 -4.50
N ASN A 418 26.72 26.10 -3.48
CA ASN A 418 27.18 25.57 -2.19
C ASN A 418 26.01 25.24 -1.24
N ILE A 419 24.77 25.45 -1.67
CA ILE A 419 23.57 25.14 -0.88
C ILE A 419 23.23 23.66 -1.05
N ILE A 420 23.19 22.92 0.05
CA ILE A 420 22.78 21.51 0.06
C ILE A 420 21.27 21.42 0.18
N GLU A 421 20.66 20.62 -0.69
CA GLU A 421 19.27 20.19 -0.56
C GLU A 421 19.23 18.71 -0.25
N PHE A 422 18.33 18.32 0.65
CA PHE A 422 18.16 16.94 1.07
C PHE A 422 16.82 16.40 0.61
N ASN A 423 16.80 15.11 0.28
CA ASN A 423 15.56 14.39 0.06
C ASN A 423 14.94 14.03 1.41
N LEU A 424 14.08 14.91 1.92
CA LEU A 424 13.40 14.68 3.19
C LEU A 424 12.36 13.54 3.13
N GLN A 425 12.10 12.92 1.98
CA GLN A 425 11.23 11.74 1.90
C GLN A 425 11.95 10.45 2.33
N LYS A 426 13.28 10.47 2.41
CA LYS A 426 14.10 9.29 2.74
C LYS A 426 15.01 9.59 3.91
N VAL A 427 15.06 8.68 4.88
CA VAL A 427 15.99 8.75 6.01
C VAL A 427 16.98 7.58 5.91
N GLY A 428 18.26 7.89 6.06
CA GLY A 428 19.35 6.93 6.05
C GLY A 428 19.45 6.14 7.36
N ARG A 429 20.45 5.27 7.43
CA ARG A 429 20.81 4.53 8.65
C ARG A 429 22.30 4.73 8.94
N PRO A 430 22.69 5.25 10.11
CA PRO A 430 21.83 5.71 11.22
C PRO A 430 20.95 6.92 10.85
N ALA A 431 19.89 7.21 11.60
CA ALA A 431 18.92 8.24 11.22
C ALA A 431 19.50 9.67 11.22
N TYR A 432 20.50 9.90 12.06
CA TYR A 432 21.23 11.16 12.18
C TYR A 432 22.67 10.90 12.63
N PHE A 433 23.50 11.94 12.55
CA PHE A 433 24.83 11.99 13.16
C PHE A 433 24.92 13.18 14.11
N SER A 434 25.68 13.04 15.18
CA SER A 434 25.97 14.10 16.14
C SER A 434 27.45 14.47 16.11
N TYR A 435 27.73 15.76 16.17
CA TYR A 435 29.08 16.32 16.13
C TYR A 435 29.28 17.26 17.31
N GLU A 436 30.46 17.21 17.94
CA GLU A 436 30.85 18.20 18.93
C GLU A 436 31.48 19.41 18.24
N ILE A 437 31.16 20.61 18.71
CA ILE A 437 31.79 21.85 18.26
C ILE A 437 33.02 22.10 19.12
N ASP A 438 34.20 22.14 18.52
CA ASP A 438 35.39 22.67 19.17
C ASP A 438 35.24 24.20 19.29
N GLN A 439 35.12 24.72 20.52
CA GLN A 439 34.88 26.14 20.73
C GLN A 439 36.05 27.04 20.29
N ASN A 440 37.27 26.51 20.20
CA ASN A 440 38.44 27.30 19.83
C ASN A 440 38.63 27.36 18.31
N LEU A 441 38.30 26.27 17.63
CA LEU A 441 38.52 26.10 16.20
C LEU A 441 37.23 26.22 15.38
N GLU A 442 36.08 26.25 16.04
CA GLU A 442 34.73 26.17 15.46
C GLU A 442 34.56 25.00 14.49
N CYS A 443 35.37 23.96 14.67
CA CYS A 443 35.38 22.77 13.84
C CYS A 443 34.47 21.68 14.43
N LEU A 444 33.96 20.82 13.54
CA LEU A 444 33.05 19.74 13.91
C LEU A 444 33.82 18.44 14.02
N ASN A 445 33.65 17.76 15.16
CA ASN A 445 34.28 16.48 15.43
C ASN A 445 33.23 15.40 15.66
N SER A 446 33.44 14.24 15.04
CA SER A 446 32.59 13.05 15.24
C SER A 446 33.33 12.00 16.05
N GLU A 447 32.60 11.36 16.97
CA GLU A 447 33.09 10.23 17.77
C GLU A 447 33.21 8.94 16.93
N THR A 448 32.50 8.88 15.80
CA THR A 448 32.46 7.68 14.94
C THR A 448 33.10 7.94 13.58
N THR A 449 33.75 6.91 13.02
CA THR A 449 34.29 6.98 11.64
C THR A 449 33.18 7.25 10.63
N ALA A 450 32.02 6.62 10.78
CA ALA A 450 30.85 6.84 9.94
C ALA A 450 30.42 8.32 9.89
N GLY A 451 30.29 8.95 11.06
CA GLY A 451 29.95 10.36 11.15
C GLY A 451 31.03 11.26 10.56
N SER A 452 32.31 10.93 10.73
CA SER A 452 33.42 11.68 10.12
C SER A 452 33.41 11.58 8.59
N LEU A 453 33.08 10.41 8.03
CA LEU A 453 32.93 10.24 6.59
C LEU A 453 31.76 11.06 6.03
N TYR A 454 30.62 11.05 6.74
CA TYR A 454 29.48 11.87 6.36
C TYR A 454 29.80 13.37 6.45
N LEU A 455 30.53 13.78 7.49
CA LEU A 455 30.98 15.15 7.66
C LEU A 455 31.93 15.60 6.53
N ALA A 456 32.89 14.75 6.15
CA ALA A 456 33.77 15.03 5.02
C ALA A 456 32.98 15.22 3.71
N LEU A 457 31.94 14.41 3.49
CA LEU A 457 31.03 14.58 2.35
C LEU A 457 30.30 15.93 2.41
N LEU A 458 29.79 16.32 3.58
CA LEU A 458 29.13 17.62 3.74
C LEU A 458 30.10 18.77 3.45
N TYR A 459 31.30 18.75 4.01
CA TYR A 459 32.35 19.74 3.73
C TYR A 459 32.66 19.83 2.25
N PHE A 460 32.81 18.69 1.56
CA PHE A 460 33.05 18.67 0.12
C PHE A 460 31.90 19.30 -0.68
N LYS A 461 30.65 19.09 -0.25
CA LYS A 461 29.45 19.58 -0.93
C LYS A 461 29.15 21.06 -0.64
N THR A 462 29.51 21.57 0.55
CA THR A 462 29.41 22.98 0.92
C THR A 462 30.66 23.80 0.57
N ALA A 463 31.75 23.15 0.14
CA ALA A 463 33.04 23.81 -0.02
C ALA A 463 32.98 24.97 -1.02
N THR A 464 33.54 26.10 -0.60
CA THR A 464 33.95 27.20 -1.47
C THR A 464 35.47 27.29 -1.48
N LEU A 465 36.02 28.15 -2.34
CA LEU A 465 37.46 28.46 -2.33
C LEU A 465 37.85 29.45 -1.23
N ASP A 466 36.86 29.98 -0.51
CA ASP A 466 37.10 30.88 0.60
C ASP A 466 37.70 30.10 1.77
N GLN A 467 38.68 30.70 2.43
CA GLN A 467 39.29 30.11 3.61
C GLN A 467 38.40 30.37 4.83
N ASP A 468 38.21 29.32 5.62
CA ASP A 468 37.64 29.43 6.95
C ASP A 468 38.50 30.38 7.81
N LEU A 469 37.84 31.29 8.52
CA LEU A 469 38.52 32.37 9.27
C LEU A 469 39.43 31.81 10.36
N PHE A 470 39.07 30.67 10.95
CA PHE A 470 39.75 30.09 12.11
C PHE A 470 40.78 29.03 11.68
N LEU A 471 40.39 28.14 10.78
CA LEU A 471 41.26 27.05 10.33
C LEU A 471 42.27 27.50 9.27
N LYS A 472 42.03 28.64 8.60
CA LYS A 472 42.77 29.09 7.40
C LYS A 472 42.80 28.04 6.29
N MET A 473 41.82 27.14 6.31
CA MET A 473 41.62 26.06 5.35
C MET A 473 40.29 26.29 4.65
N ASN A 474 40.21 26.00 3.36
CA ASN A 474 38.93 25.95 2.67
C ASN A 474 38.20 24.61 2.93
N GLY A 475 36.92 24.51 2.55
CA GLY A 475 36.13 23.30 2.80
C GLY A 475 36.70 22.01 2.17
N TYR A 476 37.43 22.13 1.06
CA TYR A 476 38.08 20.98 0.42
C TYR A 476 39.28 20.47 1.22
N GLU A 477 40.07 21.37 1.78
CA GLU A 477 41.21 21.06 2.65
C GLU A 477 40.74 20.41 3.95
N ILE A 478 39.68 20.94 4.57
CA ILE A 478 39.05 20.36 5.77
C ILE A 478 38.56 18.93 5.47
N CYS A 479 37.86 18.73 4.35
CA CYS A 479 37.45 17.41 3.90
C CYS A 479 38.65 16.45 3.78
N ALA A 480 39.72 16.87 3.10
CA ALA A 480 40.91 16.04 2.91
C ALA A 480 41.56 15.63 4.25
N GLU A 481 41.66 16.53 5.22
CA GLU A 481 42.19 16.21 6.55
C GLU A 481 41.28 15.25 7.33
N ILE A 482 39.95 15.43 7.31
CA ILE A 482 39.01 14.48 7.95
C ILE A 482 39.16 13.08 7.34
N LEU A 483 39.27 12.98 6.01
CA LEU A 483 39.45 11.70 5.31
C LEU A 483 40.76 11.02 5.70
N LYS A 484 41.83 11.80 5.83
CA LYS A 484 43.15 11.31 6.26
C LYS A 484 43.12 10.79 7.70
N THR A 485 42.47 11.49 8.64
CA THR A 485 42.28 11.01 10.02
C THR A 485 41.46 9.72 10.06
N CYS A 486 40.38 9.63 9.28
CA CYS A 486 39.60 8.39 9.17
C CYS A 486 40.45 7.21 8.69
N TRP A 487 41.36 7.47 7.76
CA TRP A 487 42.28 6.46 7.22
C TRP A 487 43.33 6.00 8.23
N GLN A 488 43.96 6.93 8.95
CA GLN A 488 44.97 6.61 9.96
C GLN A 488 44.39 5.73 11.07
N ASN A 489 43.20 6.06 11.56
CA ASN A 489 42.50 5.26 12.57
C ASN A 489 42.12 3.84 12.09
N TYR A 490 42.03 3.62 10.77
CA TYR A 490 41.75 2.31 10.20
C TYR A 490 43.02 1.43 10.13
N LEU A 491 44.19 2.02 9.90
CA LEU A 491 45.46 1.29 9.79
C LEU A 491 46.01 0.80 11.13
N GLU A 492 45.64 1.45 12.24
CA GLU A 492 46.18 1.13 13.57
C GLU A 492 45.46 -0.04 14.28
N LYS A 493 44.35 -0.57 13.74
CA LYS A 493 43.71 -1.79 14.28
C LYS A 493 44.29 -3.04 13.61
N PRO A 494 44.96 -3.96 14.35
CA PRO A 494 45.52 -5.18 13.77
C PRO A 494 44.40 -6.05 13.20
N TRP A 495 44.59 -6.52 11.97
CA TRP A 495 43.64 -7.32 11.20
C TRP A 495 43.36 -8.73 11.78
N SER A 496 43.92 -9.09 12.93
CA SER A 496 44.03 -10.50 13.34
C SER A 496 42.84 -11.11 14.10
N ASN A 497 41.80 -10.37 14.53
CA ASN A 497 40.83 -10.92 15.50
C ASN A 497 39.32 -10.71 15.22
N TYR A 498 38.87 -10.54 13.98
CA TYR A 498 37.41 -10.53 13.70
C TYR A 498 37.01 -11.56 12.63
N ALA A 499 37.05 -12.84 13.02
CA ALA A 499 36.20 -13.88 12.47
C ALA A 499 35.03 -14.08 13.45
N GLY A 500 33.97 -13.30 13.29
CA GLY A 500 32.80 -13.37 14.17
C GLY A 500 31.74 -12.37 13.79
N SER A 501 30.69 -12.89 13.16
CA SER A 501 29.35 -12.32 12.95
C SER A 501 29.07 -10.94 13.56
N GLU A 502 29.01 -9.91 12.71
CA GLU A 502 27.99 -8.85 12.78
C GLU A 502 27.92 -8.13 11.43
N GLU A 503 26.88 -8.46 10.65
CA GLU A 503 26.49 -7.84 9.39
C GLU A 503 25.90 -6.44 9.61
N SER A 504 26.62 -5.53 10.28
CA SER A 504 26.28 -4.10 10.23
C SER A 504 26.78 -3.53 8.90
N MET A 505 26.04 -3.79 7.82
CA MET A 505 26.27 -3.21 6.49
C MET A 505 26.21 -1.68 6.58
N PHE A 506 27.37 -1.04 6.41
CA PHE A 506 27.47 0.40 6.24
C PHE A 506 27.28 0.72 4.75
N SER A 507 26.18 1.38 4.39
CA SER A 507 25.94 1.87 3.04
C SER A 507 25.81 3.40 3.05
N ILE A 508 26.73 4.09 2.38
CA ILE A 508 26.52 5.49 2.00
C ILE A 508 25.86 5.49 0.63
N ALA A 509 24.67 6.08 0.54
CA ALA A 509 24.03 6.30 -0.75
C ALA A 509 24.66 7.53 -1.41
N ILE A 510 25.52 7.28 -2.40
CA ILE A 510 26.10 8.33 -3.25
C ILE A 510 25.38 8.24 -4.61
N ASP A 511 24.67 9.30 -4.99
CA ASP A 511 23.93 9.41 -6.26
C ASP A 511 22.99 8.22 -6.57
N GLY A 512 22.36 7.65 -5.53
CA GLY A 512 21.38 6.56 -5.68
C GLY A 512 22.00 5.17 -5.92
N SER A 513 23.32 5.03 -5.82
CA SER A 513 23.99 3.74 -5.83
C SER A 513 24.25 3.26 -4.38
N TYR A 514 23.82 2.04 -4.07
CA TYR A 514 24.17 1.37 -2.82
C TYR A 514 25.46 0.60 -3.03
N THR A 515 26.56 1.00 -2.39
CA THR A 515 27.77 0.19 -2.38
C THR A 515 27.83 -0.61 -1.08
N HIS A 516 27.72 -1.94 -1.20
CA HIS A 516 27.63 -2.86 -0.06
C HIS A 516 29.00 -3.30 0.49
N HIS A 517 30.11 -2.80 -0.06
CA HIS A 517 31.45 -3.25 0.31
C HIS A 517 32.25 -2.14 1.01
N ARG A 518 32.75 -2.42 2.23
CA ARG A 518 33.65 -1.52 2.99
C ARG A 518 34.88 -1.09 2.16
N ASN A 519 35.35 -1.96 1.28
CA ASN A 519 36.48 -1.70 0.38
C ASN A 519 36.15 -0.63 -0.69
N THR A 520 34.90 -0.54 -1.15
CA THR A 520 34.51 0.43 -2.18
C THR A 520 34.45 1.84 -1.61
N HIS A 521 33.98 2.01 -0.37
CA HIS A 521 34.05 3.31 0.33
C HIS A 521 35.50 3.71 0.57
N ALA A 522 36.35 2.82 1.07
CA ALA A 522 37.78 3.10 1.27
C ALA A 522 38.48 3.50 -0.05
N ILE A 523 38.18 2.81 -1.15
CA ILE A 523 38.69 3.13 -2.50
C ILE A 523 38.12 4.46 -3.02
N PHE A 524 36.83 4.74 -2.79
CA PHE A 524 36.18 5.99 -3.20
C PHE A 524 36.73 7.19 -2.42
N LEU A 525 36.90 7.05 -1.11
CA LEU A 525 37.51 8.06 -0.25
C LEU A 525 38.99 8.24 -0.59
N ARG A 526 39.69 7.16 -0.96
CA ARG A 526 41.05 7.24 -1.52
C ARG A 526 41.06 7.95 -2.86
N LEU A 527 40.09 7.72 -3.74
CA LEU A 527 39.95 8.41 -5.03
C LEU A 527 39.60 9.89 -4.84
N ILE A 528 38.69 10.23 -3.94
CA ILE A 528 38.38 11.63 -3.58
C ILE A 528 39.59 12.29 -2.94
N TYR A 529 40.23 11.65 -1.96
CA TYR A 529 41.45 12.17 -1.35
C TYR A 529 42.55 12.36 -2.40
N LEU A 530 42.79 11.39 -3.29
CA LEU A 530 43.76 11.48 -4.38
C LEU A 530 43.38 12.56 -5.40
N LEU A 531 42.09 12.75 -5.69
CA LEU A 531 41.60 13.84 -6.53
C LEU A 531 41.87 15.18 -5.85
N LEU A 532 41.40 15.39 -4.63
CA LEU A 532 41.59 16.60 -3.83
C LEU A 532 43.08 16.94 -3.63
N SER A 533 43.93 15.94 -3.37
CA SER A 533 45.38 16.12 -3.24
C SER A 533 46.11 16.28 -4.58
N SER A 534 45.55 15.80 -5.69
CA SER A 534 46.08 16.06 -7.04
C SER A 534 45.71 17.44 -7.59
N TYR A 535 44.59 18.02 -7.13
CA TYR A 535 44.20 19.39 -7.41
C TYR A 535 44.92 20.32 -6.43
N GLN A 536 46.23 20.49 -6.61
CA GLN A 536 46.95 21.62 -6.03
C GLN A 536 46.19 22.90 -6.35
N THR A 537 45.98 23.73 -5.33
CA THR A 537 45.23 24.99 -5.32
C THR A 537 45.65 25.96 -6.43
N ASP A 538 46.89 25.86 -6.92
CA ASP A 538 47.41 26.61 -8.08
C ASP A 538 46.76 26.24 -9.42
N PHE A 539 46.22 25.02 -9.56
CA PHE A 539 45.57 24.53 -10.78
C PHE A 539 44.15 25.09 -10.96
N LEU A 540 43.49 25.52 -9.88
CA LEU A 540 42.13 26.10 -9.92
C LEU A 540 42.13 27.60 -10.25
N MET A 541 43.26 28.30 -10.08
CA MET A 541 43.40 29.74 -10.36
C MET A 541 43.56 30.08 -11.84
N GLN A 542 43.84 29.10 -12.72
CA GLN A 542 44.08 29.32 -14.16
C GLN A 542 43.03 28.59 -15.02
N ILE A 543 41.82 29.16 -15.14
CA ILE A 543 40.72 28.48 -15.84
C ILE A 543 40.65 28.87 -17.32
N ASP A 544 41.04 27.93 -18.18
CA ASP A 544 40.73 27.87 -19.63
C ASP A 544 39.43 27.07 -19.88
N VAL A 545 38.66 27.50 -20.88
CA VAL A 545 37.31 27.03 -21.27
C VAL A 545 37.28 25.54 -21.60
N ASN A 546 38.39 24.98 -22.08
CA ASN A 546 38.48 23.57 -22.48
C ASN A 546 38.39 22.58 -21.29
N LYS A 547 38.66 23.01 -20.06
CA LYS A 547 38.70 22.11 -18.87
C LYS A 547 37.40 22.06 -18.08
N LYS A 548 36.46 23.00 -18.28
CA LYS A 548 35.05 22.86 -17.87
C LYS A 548 34.44 21.58 -18.47
N ASN A 549 34.87 21.21 -19.67
CA ASN A 549 34.42 19.99 -20.33
C ASN A 549 35.00 18.71 -19.71
N LEU A 550 36.20 18.73 -19.11
CA LEU A 550 36.77 17.57 -18.42
C LEU A 550 36.08 17.33 -17.05
N TYR A 551 35.77 18.40 -16.33
CA TYR A 551 34.98 18.35 -15.10
C TYR A 551 33.54 17.84 -15.38
N ILE A 552 32.91 18.33 -16.46
CA ILE A 552 31.62 17.83 -16.96
C ILE A 552 31.73 16.38 -17.43
N TYR A 553 32.85 15.96 -18.03
CA TYR A 553 33.08 14.60 -18.51
C TYR A 553 33.14 13.59 -17.35
N LEU A 554 33.88 13.90 -16.28
CA LEU A 554 33.99 13.04 -15.08
C LEU A 554 32.63 12.91 -14.36
N LEU A 555 31.84 13.98 -14.31
CA LEU A 555 30.49 13.98 -13.70
C LEU A 555 29.38 13.40 -14.60
N ARG A 556 29.57 13.30 -15.93
CA ARG A 556 28.60 12.70 -16.87
C ARG A 556 28.80 11.21 -17.10
N LYS A 557 29.99 10.67 -16.89
CA LYS A 557 30.34 9.28 -17.26
C LYS A 557 30.05 8.22 -16.20
N LYS A 558 29.25 8.49 -15.15
CA LYS A 558 28.90 7.52 -14.09
C LYS A 558 30.14 6.82 -13.47
N PHE A 559 31.22 7.57 -13.24
CA PHE A 559 32.34 7.11 -12.41
C PHE A 559 32.15 7.43 -10.92
N VAL A 560 31.02 8.05 -10.57
CA VAL A 560 30.48 8.30 -9.23
C VAL A 560 29.03 7.82 -9.22
#